data_AF-A0A6D2L1M2-F1
#
_entry.id   AF-A0A6D2L1M2-F1
#
_cell.length_a   1.000
_cell.length_b   1.000
_cell.length_c   1.000
_cell.angle_alpha   90.00
_cell.angle_beta   90.00
_cell.angle_gamma   90.00
#
_symmetry.space_group_name_H-M   'P 1'
#
loop_
_entity.id
_entity.type
_entity.pdbx_description
1 polymer ?
#
loop_
_entity_poly.entity_id
_entity_poly.type
_entity_poly.pdbx_seq_one_letter_code
_entity_poly.pdbx_strand_id
1 'polypeptide(L)'
;MPDIFLSGSKLTSLNIAHNQLVGKLPRSLSSCSSLEVLNVEHNRINDTFPFWLEPLQKLQVLLLHSNEFHGSLQYHPKVASPFPQLRIIDISYNSFSGTLPSDFFMYWSAMSLEGNR
;
A
#
# COMPACT_ATOMS: atom_id res chain seq x y z
N MET A 1 11.83 8.09 -6.14
CA MET A 1 11.52 9.04 -5.04
C MET A 1 12.58 8.87 -3.95
N PRO A 2 13.09 9.95 -3.31
CA PRO A 2 14.14 9.84 -2.30
C PRO A 2 13.67 9.15 -1.02
N ASP A 3 14.58 8.43 -0.36
CA ASP A 3 14.32 7.69 0.87
C ASP A 3 14.64 8.55 2.10
N ILE A 4 13.73 9.46 2.45
CA ILE A 4 13.97 10.54 3.42
C ILE A 4 12.83 10.77 4.43
N PHE A 5 11.84 9.89 4.47
CA PHE A 5 10.72 10.06 5.39
C PHE A 5 11.14 9.75 6.84
N LEU A 6 11.04 10.74 7.71
CA LEU A 6 11.51 10.60 9.10
C LEU A 6 10.41 10.04 10.02
N SER A 7 10.84 9.34 11.07
CA SER A 7 9.95 8.95 12.16
C SER A 7 9.32 10.18 12.81
N GLY A 8 8.02 10.12 13.10
CA GLY A 8 7.26 11.26 13.60
C GLY A 8 6.77 12.22 12.51
N SER A 9 6.91 11.86 11.23
CA SER A 9 6.28 12.57 10.13
C SER A 9 4.77 12.75 10.38
N LYS A 10 4.31 14.00 10.29
CA LYS A 10 2.88 14.37 10.35
C LYS A 10 2.18 14.25 9.00
N LEU A 11 2.83 13.61 8.02
CA LEU A 11 2.27 13.41 6.70
C LEU A 11 1.03 12.52 6.77
N THR A 12 -0.12 13.06 6.38
CA THR A 12 -1.41 12.35 6.36
C THR A 12 -1.81 11.91 4.96
N SER A 13 -1.38 12.63 3.93
CA SER A 13 -1.65 12.30 2.53
C SER A 13 -0.41 12.52 1.68
N LEU A 14 -0.07 11.53 0.86
CA LEU A 14 0.93 11.65 -0.19
C LEU A 14 0.26 11.35 -1.52
N ASN A 15 0.04 12.39 -2.34
CA ASN A 15 -0.45 12.25 -3.70
C ASN A 15 0.64 12.75 -4.67
N ILE A 16 1.18 11.80 -5.44
CA ILE A 16 2.17 12.03 -6.49
C ILE A 16 1.75 11.35 -7.80
N ALA A 17 0.44 11.19 -7.97
CA ALA A 17 -0.19 10.59 -9.14
C ALA A 17 0.18 11.34 -10.43
N HIS A 18 0.04 10.67 -11.58
CA HIS A 18 0.21 11.27 -12.91
C HIS A 18 1.58 11.91 -13.14
N ASN A 19 2.63 11.18 -12.82
CA ASN A 19 4.01 11.60 -13.04
C ASN A 19 4.78 10.55 -13.86
N GLN A 20 6.08 10.78 -14.03
CA GLN A 20 7.00 9.83 -14.67
C GLN A 20 7.96 9.22 -13.65
N LEU A 21 7.52 9.05 -12.41
CA LEU A 21 8.37 8.50 -11.35
C LEU A 21 8.72 7.05 -11.66
N VAL A 22 10.00 6.73 -11.52
CA VAL A 22 10.57 5.41 -11.76
C VAL A 22 11.17 4.81 -10.49
N GLY A 23 11.49 3.53 -10.55
CA GLY A 23 12.12 2.79 -9.46
C GLY A 23 11.13 2.38 -8.39
N LYS A 24 11.61 2.20 -7.15
CA LYS A 24 10.84 1.65 -6.03
C LYS A 24 10.23 2.73 -5.15
N LEU A 25 9.23 2.34 -4.36
CA LEU A 25 8.74 3.17 -3.26
C LEU A 25 9.79 3.20 -2.13
N PRO A 26 10.10 4.39 -1.57
CA PRO A 26 11.09 4.53 -0.51
C PRO A 26 10.60 3.84 0.76
N ARG A 27 11.46 3.02 1.38
CA ARG A 27 11.09 2.19 2.53
C ARG A 27 10.84 3.01 3.78
N SER A 28 11.42 4.20 3.86
CA SER A 28 11.12 5.18 4.91
C SER A 28 9.64 5.60 4.99
N LEU A 29 8.82 5.39 3.95
CA LEU A 29 7.36 5.64 4.03
C LEU A 29 6.67 4.88 5.16
N SER A 30 7.21 3.72 5.56
CA SER A 30 6.72 2.96 6.72
C SER A 30 6.83 3.72 8.04
N SER A 31 7.63 4.80 8.10
CA SER A 31 7.79 5.66 9.28
C SER A 31 6.71 6.75 9.40
N CYS A 32 5.90 6.96 8.35
CA CYS A 32 4.82 7.96 8.33
C CYS A 32 3.56 7.42 9.02
N SER A 33 3.60 7.19 10.33
CA SER A 33 2.50 6.58 11.11
C SER A 33 1.17 7.33 11.06
N SER A 34 1.18 8.60 10.63
CA SER A 34 -0.04 9.40 10.42
C SER A 34 -0.62 9.30 9.01
N LEU A 35 0.00 8.55 8.09
CA LEU A 35 -0.41 8.47 6.69
C LEU A 35 -1.74 7.72 6.57
N GLU A 36 -2.70 8.37 5.92
CA GLU A 36 -4.06 7.88 5.65
C GLU A 36 -4.27 7.60 4.16
N VAL A 37 -3.63 8.37 3.29
CA VAL A 37 -3.75 8.24 1.83
C VAL A 37 -2.37 8.16 1.19
N LEU A 38 -2.15 7.09 0.42
CA LEU A 38 -1.02 6.96 -0.49
C LEU A 38 -1.55 6.79 -1.92
N ASN A 39 -1.39 7.84 -2.74
CA ASN A 39 -1.70 7.80 -4.16
C ASN A 39 -0.41 7.98 -4.99
N VAL A 40 -0.05 6.92 -5.72
CA VAL A 40 1.09 6.89 -6.64
C VAL A 40 0.69 6.40 -8.03
N GLU A 41 -0.60 6.42 -8.35
CA GLU A 41 -1.13 5.93 -9.62
C GLU A 41 -0.55 6.68 -10.83
N HIS A 42 -0.67 6.08 -12.02
CA HIS A 42 -0.21 6.69 -13.27
C HIS A 42 1.26 7.15 -13.21
N ASN A 43 2.15 6.21 -12.91
CA ASN A 43 3.61 6.40 -12.88
C ASN A 43 4.30 5.20 -13.58
N ARG A 44 5.63 5.08 -13.41
CA ARG A 44 6.44 3.95 -13.88
C ARG A 44 7.17 3.27 -12.71
N ILE A 45 6.49 3.19 -11.56
CA ILE A 45 7.04 2.59 -10.35
C ILE A 45 7.13 1.08 -10.56
N ASN A 46 8.33 0.55 -10.38
CA ASN A 46 8.68 -0.85 -10.57
C ASN A 46 9.13 -1.42 -9.23
N ASP A 47 8.20 -2.09 -8.54
CA ASP A 47 8.36 -2.65 -7.21
C ASP A 47 7.39 -3.83 -6.99
N THR A 48 7.49 -4.51 -5.87
CA THR A 48 6.47 -5.48 -5.46
C THR A 48 5.35 -4.81 -4.67
N PHE A 49 4.24 -5.52 -4.43
CA PHE A 49 3.19 -5.02 -3.54
C PHE A 49 3.77 -4.60 -2.18
N PRO A 50 3.43 -3.42 -1.64
CA PRO A 50 4.15 -2.83 -0.52
C PRO A 50 3.68 -3.34 0.84
N PHE A 51 3.76 -4.66 1.08
CA PHE A 51 3.39 -5.27 2.36
C PHE A 51 4.16 -4.70 3.57
N TRP A 52 5.36 -4.15 3.33
CA TRP A 52 6.18 -3.46 4.34
C TRP A 52 5.56 -2.13 4.82
N LEU A 53 4.44 -1.68 4.25
CA LEU A 53 3.61 -0.62 4.80
C LEU A 53 2.68 -1.11 5.93
N GLU A 54 2.75 -2.39 6.34
CA GLU A 54 1.99 -2.95 7.47
C GLU A 54 1.99 -2.10 8.76
N PRO A 55 3.06 -1.34 9.13
CA PRO A 55 3.04 -0.53 10.35
C PRO A 55 2.15 0.73 10.24
N LEU A 56 1.66 1.06 9.03
CA LEU A 56 0.81 2.22 8.80
C LEU A 56 -0.64 1.95 9.21
N GLN A 57 -0.87 1.95 10.52
CA GLN A 57 -2.16 1.59 11.14
C GLN A 57 -3.32 2.53 10.78
N LYS A 58 -3.04 3.72 10.23
CA LYS A 58 -4.04 4.70 9.80
C LYS A 58 -4.30 4.72 8.30
N LEU A 59 -3.57 3.92 7.51
CA LEU A 59 -3.71 3.90 6.07
C LEU A 59 -5.11 3.41 5.67
N GLN A 60 -5.85 4.24 4.96
CA GLN A 60 -7.23 4.01 4.53
C GLN A 60 -7.35 3.81 3.02
N VAL A 61 -6.51 4.51 2.26
CA VAL A 61 -6.56 4.53 0.80
C VAL A 61 -5.17 4.25 0.22
N LEU A 62 -5.09 3.22 -0.64
CA LEU A 62 -3.87 2.82 -1.34
C LEU A 62 -4.14 2.69 -2.85
N LEU A 63 -3.69 3.67 -3.62
CA LEU A 63 -3.88 3.71 -5.08
C LEU A 63 -2.54 3.50 -5.78
N LEU A 64 -2.37 2.33 -6.39
CA LEU A 64 -1.16 1.88 -7.08
C LEU A 64 -1.37 1.67 -8.58
N HIS A 65 -2.57 1.90 -9.10
CA HIS A 65 -2.93 1.49 -10.46
C HIS A 65 -2.09 2.20 -11.52
N SER A 66 -1.99 1.57 -12.71
CA SER A 66 -1.25 2.13 -13.85
C SER A 66 0.23 2.41 -13.50
N ASN A 67 0.93 1.34 -13.11
CA ASN A 67 2.36 1.32 -12.79
C ASN A 67 2.98 0.00 -13.28
N GLU A 68 4.23 -0.28 -12.86
CA GLU A 68 4.96 -1.51 -13.17
C GLU A 68 5.10 -2.42 -11.92
N PHE A 69 4.15 -2.35 -10.97
CA PHE A 69 4.21 -3.24 -9.82
C PHE A 69 4.07 -4.70 -10.25
N HIS A 70 4.83 -5.59 -9.63
CA HIS A 70 4.95 -6.97 -10.10
C HIS A 70 5.08 -7.99 -8.96
N GLY A 71 5.10 -9.28 -9.34
CA GLY A 71 5.23 -10.40 -8.42
C GLY A 71 3.89 -10.87 -7.85
N SER A 72 3.97 -11.88 -6.98
CA SER A 72 2.81 -12.51 -6.36
C SER A 72 2.28 -11.70 -5.18
N LEU A 73 0.95 -11.71 -5.01
CA LEU A 73 0.26 -11.14 -3.86
C LEU A 73 0.19 -12.13 -2.67
N GLN A 74 1.01 -13.17 -2.66
CA GLN A 74 1.12 -14.06 -1.51
C GLN A 74 1.75 -13.33 -0.33
N TYR A 75 0.92 -13.07 0.69
CA TYR A 75 1.34 -12.42 1.92
C TYR A 75 1.26 -13.38 3.10
N HIS A 76 2.29 -13.35 3.93
CA HIS A 76 2.31 -14.04 5.22
C HIS A 76 2.40 -12.96 6.31
N PRO A 77 1.30 -12.69 7.03
CA PRO A 77 1.27 -11.64 8.05
C PRO A 77 2.34 -11.84 9.10
N LYS A 78 3.17 -10.80 9.32
CA LYS A 78 4.08 -10.73 10.47
C LYS A 78 3.42 -10.10 11.69
N VAL A 79 2.36 -9.34 11.47
CA VAL A 79 1.51 -8.72 12.50
C VAL A 79 0.08 -9.27 12.40
N ALA A 80 -0.62 -9.30 13.53
CA ALA A 80 -1.94 -9.91 13.65
C ALA A 80 -3.04 -9.26 12.78
N SER A 81 -2.92 -7.95 12.50
CA SER A 81 -3.89 -7.21 11.66
C SER A 81 -3.13 -6.20 10.79
N PRO A 82 -2.65 -6.61 9.61
CA PRO A 82 -2.03 -5.70 8.65
C PRO A 82 -3.10 -4.78 8.04
N PHE A 83 -2.81 -3.48 7.94
CA PHE A 83 -3.71 -2.50 7.32
C PHE A 83 -5.14 -2.46 7.92
N PRO A 84 -5.27 -2.29 9.25
CA PRO A 84 -6.57 -2.45 9.93
C PRO A 84 -7.63 -1.44 9.50
N GLN A 85 -7.23 -0.29 8.93
CA GLN A 85 -8.12 0.79 8.49
C GLN A 85 -8.25 0.89 6.96
N LEU A 86 -7.60 0.01 6.19
CA LEU A 86 -7.60 0.10 4.73
C LEU A 86 -8.97 -0.27 4.18
N ARG A 87 -9.56 0.64 3.39
CA ARG A 87 -10.93 0.52 2.86
C ARG A 87 -10.98 0.65 1.34
N ILE A 88 -10.01 1.33 0.75
CA ILE A 88 -9.93 1.53 -0.70
C ILE A 88 -8.56 1.05 -1.17
N ILE A 89 -8.57 0.11 -2.11
CA ILE A 89 -7.38 -0.31 -2.82
C ILE A 89 -7.64 -0.37 -4.32
N ASP A 90 -6.70 0.14 -5.11
CA ASP A 90 -6.66 -0.11 -6.54
C ASP A 90 -5.24 -0.50 -6.98
N ILE A 91 -5.12 -1.73 -7.46
CA ILE A 91 -3.88 -2.32 -7.97
C ILE A 91 -3.96 -2.66 -9.47
N SER A 92 -5.05 -2.25 -10.14
CA SER A 92 -5.29 -2.54 -11.55
C SER A 92 -4.20 -1.96 -12.46
N TYR A 93 -4.11 -2.45 -13.70
CA TYR A 93 -3.11 -1.98 -14.67
C TYR A 93 -1.68 -2.01 -14.12
N ASN A 94 -1.28 -3.15 -13.57
CA ASN A 94 0.07 -3.48 -13.13
C ASN A 94 0.47 -4.86 -13.69
N SER A 95 1.68 -5.32 -13.38
CA SER A 95 2.24 -6.61 -13.81
C SER A 95 2.27 -7.66 -12.68
N PHE A 96 1.29 -7.61 -11.75
CA PHE A 96 1.14 -8.64 -10.71
C PHE A 96 0.90 -10.02 -11.34
N SER A 97 1.39 -11.06 -10.67
CA SER A 97 1.31 -12.44 -11.16
C SER A 97 0.79 -13.39 -10.07
N GLY A 98 0.50 -14.63 -10.46
CA GLY A 98 -0.05 -15.64 -9.56
C GLY A 98 -1.54 -15.47 -9.28
N THR A 99 -2.03 -16.20 -8.29
CA THR A 99 -3.43 -16.15 -7.85
C THR A 99 -3.55 -15.31 -6.59
N LEU A 100 -4.64 -14.55 -6.48
CA LEU A 100 -5.01 -13.93 -5.23
C LEU A 100 -5.32 -15.03 -4.20
N PRO A 101 -4.67 -15.06 -3.02
CA PRO A 101 -5.03 -16.01 -1.96
C PRO A 101 -6.51 -15.84 -1.58
N SER A 102 -7.20 -16.95 -1.28
CA SER A 102 -8.62 -16.92 -0.90
C SER A 102 -8.90 -16.15 0.40
N ASP A 103 -7.88 -16.04 1.25
CA ASP A 103 -7.86 -15.33 2.52
C ASP A 103 -7.24 -13.93 2.45
N PHE A 104 -6.88 -13.45 1.26
CA PHE A 104 -6.11 -12.20 1.09
C PHE A 104 -6.75 -11.00 1.78
N PHE A 105 -8.07 -10.85 1.66
CA PHE A 105 -8.83 -9.76 2.29
C PHE A 105 -9.30 -10.07 3.71
N MET A 106 -9.16 -11.31 4.18
CA MET A 106 -9.55 -11.67 5.56
C MET A 106 -8.70 -10.95 6.60
N TYR A 107 -7.46 -10.58 6.23
CA TYR A 107 -6.54 -9.87 7.11
C TYR A 107 -6.82 -8.37 7.24
N TRP A 108 -7.68 -7.79 6.39
CA TRP A 108 -7.98 -6.36 6.38
C TRP A 108 -9.31 -6.09 7.08
N SER A 109 -9.25 -5.86 8.39
CA SER A 109 -10.41 -5.77 9.27
C SER A 109 -11.47 -4.77 8.79
N ALA A 110 -11.07 -3.63 8.21
CA ALA A 110 -12.01 -2.63 7.69
C ALA A 110 -12.70 -3.01 6.37
N MET A 111 -12.16 -3.99 5.61
CA MET A 111 -12.81 -4.54 4.40
C MET A 111 -13.60 -5.82 4.70
N SER A 112 -13.31 -6.50 5.81
CA SER A 112 -14.03 -7.70 6.21
C SER A 112 -15.42 -7.37 6.76
N LEU A 113 -16.32 -8.35 6.75
CA LEU A 113 -17.70 -8.23 7.26
C LEU A 113 -17.76 -7.75 8.73
N GLU A 114 -16.68 -7.90 9.50
CA GLU A 114 -16.59 -7.48 10.89
C GLU A 114 -16.38 -5.96 11.05
N GLY A 115 -15.81 -5.28 10.04
CA GLY A 115 -15.54 -3.84 10.05
C GLY A 115 -16.76 -2.94 9.78
N ASN A 116 -17.92 -3.52 9.49
CA ASN A 116 -19.19 -2.82 9.22
C ASN A 116 -20.13 -2.75 10.44
N ARG A 117 -19.61 -2.93 11.66
CA ARG A 117 -20.37 -2.77 12.91
C ARG A 117 -20.04 -1.47 13.64
#